data_AF-A0AAN9Q6J9-F1
#
_entry.id   AF-A0AAN9Q6J9-F1
#
_cell.length_a   1.000
_cell.length_b   1.000
_cell.length_c   1.000
_cell.angle_alpha   90.00
_cell.angle_beta   90.00
_cell.angle_gamma   90.00
#
_symmetry.space_group_name_H-M   'P 1'
#
loop_
_entity.id
_entity.type
_entity.pdbx_description
1 polymer ?
#
loop_
_entity_poly.entity_id
_entity_poly.type
_entity_poly.pdbx_seq_one_letter_code
_entity_poly.pdbx_strand_id
1 'polypeptide(L)'
;MSEDIFSCDLAATKVTMSSSNLRDLQRELESKTNDLSKLQKDIAKNHQVRKKYTVQLGENELVLKELDLLREDANVYKLIGPVLVKQDLAEANANVRKRIEYISAELKRLDGTVQDLEEKQNSKKDTILKLHQKIQSLQAGKGKA
;
A
#
# COMPACT_ATOMS: atom_id res chain seq x y z
N MET A 1 -44.81 7.53 47.00
CA MET A 1 -43.37 7.84 47.13
C MET A 1 -42.50 6.66 46.67
N SER A 2 -42.93 5.85 45.69
CA SER A 2 -42.23 4.60 45.32
C SER A 2 -41.89 4.47 43.83
N GLU A 3 -42.27 5.44 42.99
CA GLU A 3 -42.00 5.41 41.55
C GLU A 3 -40.70 6.13 41.15
N ASP A 4 -40.18 7.04 41.98
CA ASP A 4 -38.97 7.82 41.67
C ASP A 4 -37.65 7.03 41.82
N ILE A 5 -37.65 5.98 42.65
CA ILE A 5 -36.44 5.17 42.90
C ILE A 5 -36.11 4.25 41.70
N PHE A 6 -37.12 3.77 40.97
CA PHE A 6 -36.93 2.87 39.83
C PHE A 6 -36.42 3.60 38.56
N SER A 7 -36.73 4.89 38.43
CA SER A 7 -36.33 5.73 37.30
C SER A 7 -34.84 6.12 37.35
N CYS A 8 -34.31 6.36 38.56
CA CYS A 8 -32.94 6.80 38.77
C CYS A 8 -31.90 5.69 38.47
N ASP A 9 -32.21 4.44 38.81
CA ASP A 9 -31.33 3.28 38.58
C ASP A 9 -31.21 2.91 37.08
N LEU A 10 -32.32 3.06 36.35
CA LEU A 10 -32.34 2.86 34.89
C LEU A 10 -31.51 3.93 34.16
N ALA A 11 -31.56 5.18 34.62
CA ALA A 11 -30.77 6.27 34.07
C ALA A 11 -29.26 6.10 34.34
N ALA A 12 -28.87 5.70 35.56
CA ALA A 12 -27.48 5.43 35.91
C ALA A 12 -26.90 4.27 35.08
N THR A 13 -27.67 3.20 34.87
CA THR A 13 -27.29 2.06 34.03
C THR A 13 -27.12 2.47 32.56
N LYS A 14 -28.04 3.31 32.02
CA LYS A 14 -28.00 3.81 30.65
C LYS A 14 -26.83 4.77 30.39
N VAL A 15 -26.48 5.61 31.37
CA VAL A 15 -25.32 6.52 31.33
C VAL A 15 -24.01 5.73 31.39
N THR A 16 -23.95 4.70 32.23
CA THR A 16 -22.77 3.82 32.37
C THR A 16 -22.52 3.03 31.09
N MET A 17 -23.57 2.47 30.48
CA MET A 17 -23.54 1.77 29.18
C MET A 17 -23.18 2.70 28.00
N SER A 18 -23.57 3.98 28.04
CA SER A 18 -23.18 4.99 27.05
C SER A 18 -21.68 5.32 27.11
N SER A 19 -21.10 5.31 28.31
CA SER A 19 -19.67 5.60 28.52
C SER A 19 -18.73 4.48 28.05
N SER A 20 -19.11 3.21 28.24
CA SER A 20 -18.36 2.05 27.74
C SER A 20 -18.38 1.97 26.22
N ASN A 21 -19.57 2.11 25.62
CA ASN A 21 -19.75 2.13 24.17
C ASN A 21 -18.90 3.22 23.47
N LEU A 22 -18.75 4.41 24.08
CA LEU A 22 -17.89 5.46 23.53
C LEU A 22 -16.41 5.08 23.56
N ARG A 23 -15.94 4.45 24.65
CA ARG A 23 -14.55 3.98 24.78
C ARG A 23 -14.23 2.88 23.77
N ASP A 24 -15.17 1.97 23.52
CA ASP A 24 -14.99 0.91 22.53
C ASP A 24 -14.92 1.47 21.11
N LEU A 25 -15.77 2.44 20.76
CA LEU A 25 -15.71 3.14 19.47
C LEU A 25 -14.39 3.92 19.30
N GLN A 26 -13.87 4.52 20.37
CA GLN A 26 -12.56 5.20 20.34
C GLN A 26 -11.42 4.21 20.10
N ARG A 27 -11.42 3.05 20.77
CA ARG A 27 -10.45 1.98 20.54
C ARG A 27 -10.52 1.44 19.11
N GLU A 28 -11.73 1.26 18.59
CA GLU A 28 -11.93 0.80 17.21
C GLU A 28 -11.39 1.84 16.21
N LEU A 29 -11.64 3.13 16.45
CA LEU A 29 -11.10 4.22 15.62
C LEU A 29 -9.57 4.24 15.62
N GLU A 30 -8.95 4.11 16.79
CA GLU A 30 -7.49 4.04 16.93
C GLU A 30 -6.92 2.82 16.19
N SER A 31 -7.53 1.66 16.37
CA SER A 31 -7.15 0.43 15.67
C SER A 31 -7.22 0.58 14.14
N LYS A 32 -8.32 1.11 13.61
CA LYS A 32 -8.46 1.32 12.15
C LYS A 32 -7.48 2.37 11.62
N THR A 33 -7.18 3.40 12.40
CA THR A 33 -6.18 4.42 12.03
C THR A 33 -4.77 3.83 11.96
N ASN A 34 -4.42 2.95 12.91
CA ASN A 34 -3.15 2.23 12.91
C ASN A 34 -3.03 1.32 11.68
N ASP A 35 -4.10 0.62 11.30
CA ASP A 35 -4.11 -0.18 10.07
C ASP A 35 -3.96 0.67 8.81
N LEU A 36 -4.60 1.84 8.75
CA LEU A 36 -4.47 2.78 7.63
C LEU A 36 -3.01 3.25 7.50
N SER A 37 -2.34 3.55 8.62
CA SER A 37 -0.91 3.91 8.63
C SER A 37 -0.02 2.80 8.08
N LYS A 38 -0.33 1.52 8.38
CA LYS A 38 0.40 0.37 7.82
C LYS A 38 0.22 0.29 6.31
N LEU A 39 -1.02 0.40 5.80
CA LEU A 39 -1.28 0.40 4.36
C LEU A 39 -0.53 1.52 3.63
N GLN A 40 -0.50 2.72 4.19
CA GLN A 40 0.25 3.85 3.63
C GLN A 40 1.75 3.56 3.53
N LYS A 41 2.33 2.92 4.55
CA LYS A 41 3.75 2.50 4.53
C LYS A 41 4.00 1.46 3.44
N ASP A 42 3.09 0.51 3.26
CA ASP A 42 3.25 -0.54 2.25
C ASP A 42 3.09 0.00 0.82
N ILE A 43 2.16 0.94 0.60
CA ILE A 43 2.03 1.69 -0.66
C ILE A 43 3.33 2.45 -0.96
N ALA A 44 3.87 3.18 0.02
CA ALA A 44 5.12 3.92 -0.16
C ALA A 44 6.31 3.00 -0.53
N LYS A 45 6.42 1.83 0.13
CA LYS A 45 7.44 0.83 -0.22
C LYS A 45 7.24 0.28 -1.63
N ASN A 46 6.02 -0.03 -2.02
CA ASN A 46 5.71 -0.50 -3.37
C ASN A 46 6.17 0.54 -4.41
N HIS A 47 5.81 1.82 -4.23
CA HIS A 47 6.25 2.89 -5.13
C HIS A 47 7.77 3.02 -5.21
N GLN A 48 8.49 2.85 -4.10
CA GLN A 48 9.95 2.89 -4.11
C GLN A 48 10.54 1.76 -4.97
N VAL A 49 10.01 0.54 -4.82
CA VAL A 49 10.43 -0.62 -5.62
C VAL A 49 10.07 -0.43 -7.09
N ARG A 50 8.86 0.07 -7.39
CA ARG A 50 8.41 0.37 -8.75
C ARG A 50 9.35 1.36 -9.44
N LYS A 51 9.69 2.47 -8.79
CA LYS A 51 10.64 3.47 -9.33
C LYS A 51 11.97 2.83 -9.73
N LYS A 52 12.52 1.95 -8.87
CA LYS A 52 13.76 1.22 -9.16
C LYS A 52 13.62 0.36 -10.41
N TYR A 53 12.56 -0.42 -10.53
CA TYR A 53 12.33 -1.26 -11.70
C TYR A 53 12.08 -0.47 -12.98
N THR A 54 11.40 0.68 -12.90
CA THR A 54 11.19 1.57 -14.05
C THR A 54 12.52 2.09 -14.60
N VAL A 55 13.45 2.51 -13.74
CA VAL A 55 14.79 2.93 -14.16
C VAL A 55 15.53 1.76 -14.80
N GLN A 56 15.54 0.59 -14.14
CA GLN A 56 16.21 -0.59 -14.67
C GLN A 56 15.62 -1.05 -16.01
N LEU A 57 14.31 -0.95 -16.20
CA LEU A 57 13.66 -1.27 -17.47
C LEU A 57 14.18 -0.35 -18.57
N GLY A 58 14.16 0.96 -18.35
CA GLY A 58 14.63 1.95 -19.33
C GLY A 58 16.11 1.76 -19.68
N GLU A 59 16.96 1.46 -18.70
CA GLU A 59 18.38 1.12 -18.95
C GLU A 59 18.54 -0.12 -19.83
N ASN A 60 17.78 -1.19 -19.56
CA ASN A 60 17.88 -2.43 -20.35
C ASN A 60 17.28 -2.25 -21.75
N GLU A 61 16.21 -1.48 -21.90
CA GLU A 61 15.65 -1.12 -23.21
C GLU A 61 16.64 -0.31 -24.04
N LEU A 62 17.38 0.61 -23.41
CA LEU A 62 18.43 1.36 -24.09
C LEU A 62 19.56 0.43 -24.54
N VAL A 63 20.04 -0.46 -23.67
CA VAL A 63 21.07 -1.45 -24.03
C VAL A 63 20.60 -2.32 -25.18
N LEU A 64 19.35 -2.77 -25.18
CA LEU A 64 18.80 -3.58 -26.26
C LEU A 64 18.82 -2.82 -27.60
N LYS A 65 18.42 -1.54 -27.59
CA LYS A 65 18.48 -0.69 -28.78
C LYS A 65 19.91 -0.54 -29.30
N GLU A 66 20.89 -0.33 -28.42
CA GLU A 66 22.30 -0.25 -28.82
C GLU A 66 22.80 -1.57 -29.40
N LEU A 67 22.41 -2.71 -28.81
CA LEU A 67 22.77 -4.04 -29.34
C LEU A 67 22.14 -4.30 -30.71
N ASP A 68 20.89 -3.88 -30.93
CA ASP A 68 20.19 -4.03 -32.22
C ASP A 68 20.84 -3.17 -33.34
N LEU A 69 21.66 -2.16 -33.01
CA LEU A 69 22.43 -1.35 -33.97
C LEU A 69 23.79 -1.97 -34.35
N LEU A 70 24.25 -3.00 -33.64
CA LEU A 70 25.53 -3.64 -33.91
C LEU A 70 25.45 -4.51 -35.18
N ARG A 71 26.58 -4.56 -35.91
CA ARG A 71 26.75 -5.51 -37.02
C ARG A 71 26.79 -6.94 -36.47
N GLU A 72 26.36 -7.91 -37.26
CA GLU A 72 26.32 -9.34 -36.85
C GLU A 72 27.70 -9.90 -36.46
N ASP A 73 28.79 -9.33 -36.99
CA ASP A 73 30.18 -9.71 -36.71
C ASP A 73 30.79 -8.94 -35.51
N ALA A 74 30.01 -8.10 -34.82
CA ALA A 74 30.51 -7.30 -33.71
C ALA A 74 30.89 -8.16 -32.50
N ASN A 75 32.02 -7.82 -31.87
CA ASN A 75 32.43 -8.48 -30.63
C ASN A 75 31.75 -7.79 -29.43
N VAL A 76 30.91 -8.54 -28.72
CA VAL A 76 30.29 -8.09 -27.46
C VAL A 76 31.08 -8.66 -26.28
N TYR A 77 31.24 -7.88 -25.22
CA TYR A 77 31.90 -8.33 -24.00
C TYR A 77 31.05 -8.00 -22.77
N LYS A 78 30.96 -8.95 -21.84
CA LYS A 78 30.29 -8.79 -20.56
C LYS A 78 31.32 -8.66 -19.44
N LEU A 79 31.20 -7.63 -18.62
CA LEU A 79 32.01 -7.46 -17.42
C LEU A 79 31.53 -8.40 -16.30
N ILE A 80 32.42 -9.26 -15.81
CA ILE A 80 32.20 -10.17 -14.68
C ILE A 80 33.37 -9.97 -13.70
N GLY A 81 33.10 -9.26 -12.60
CA GLY A 81 34.14 -8.88 -11.66
C GLY A 81 35.21 -8.01 -12.35
N PRO A 82 36.51 -8.33 -12.23
CA PRO A 82 37.57 -7.59 -12.90
C PRO A 82 37.82 -8.03 -14.36
N VAL A 83 37.02 -8.96 -14.92
CA VAL A 83 37.31 -9.59 -16.23
C VAL A 83 36.21 -9.30 -17.26
N LEU A 84 36.61 -9.11 -18.52
CA LEU A 84 35.71 -9.06 -19.68
C LEU A 84 35.62 -10.43 -20.33
N VAL A 85 34.40 -10.96 -20.42
CA VAL A 85 34.11 -12.25 -21.06
C VAL A 85 33.45 -11.97 -22.40
N LYS A 86 34.04 -12.50 -23.49
CA LYS A 86 33.45 -12.39 -24.83
C LYS A 86 32.08 -13.06 -24.83
N GLN A 87 31.09 -12.38 -25.39
CA GLN A 87 29.79 -12.97 -25.64
C GLN A 87 29.34 -12.90 -27.09
N ASP A 88 28.56 -13.90 -27.45
CA ASP A 88 27.83 -13.92 -28.71
C ASP A 88 26.74 -12.82 -28.72
N LEU A 89 26.58 -12.14 -29.86
CA LEU A 89 25.63 -11.04 -29.98
C LEU A 89 24.18 -11.52 -29.82
N ALA A 90 23.83 -12.69 -30.36
CA ALA A 90 22.49 -13.25 -30.21
C ALA A 90 22.23 -13.66 -28.75
N GLU A 91 23.22 -14.23 -28.07
CA GLU A 91 23.11 -14.55 -26.65
C GLU A 91 22.96 -13.29 -25.78
N ALA A 92 23.74 -12.24 -26.05
CA ALA A 92 23.63 -10.95 -25.37
C ALA A 92 22.21 -10.36 -25.53
N ASN A 93 21.69 -10.35 -26.75
CA ASN A 93 20.33 -9.90 -27.05
C ASN A 93 19.26 -10.72 -26.32
N ALA A 94 19.34 -12.05 -26.38
CA ALA A 94 18.39 -12.93 -25.71
C ALA A 94 18.38 -12.70 -24.18
N ASN A 95 19.55 -12.52 -23.58
CA ASN A 95 19.69 -12.25 -22.16
C ASN A 95 19.06 -10.90 -21.75
N VAL A 96 19.30 -9.84 -22.52
CA VAL A 96 18.71 -8.51 -22.26
C VAL A 96 17.19 -8.54 -22.44
N ARG A 97 16.68 -9.19 -23.50
CA ARG A 97 15.24 -9.35 -23.74
C ARG A 97 14.55 -10.11 -22.60
N LYS A 98 15.13 -11.22 -22.14
CA LYS A 98 14.61 -11.98 -21.00
C LYS A 98 14.58 -11.16 -19.71
N ARG A 99 15.59 -10.30 -19.51
CA ARG A 99 15.63 -9.39 -18.36
C ARG A 99 14.55 -8.32 -18.43
N ILE A 100 14.32 -7.73 -19.60
CA ILE A 100 13.22 -6.78 -19.85
C ILE A 100 11.87 -7.43 -19.57
N GLU A 101 11.65 -8.66 -20.05
CA GLU A 101 10.40 -9.40 -19.83
C GLU A 101 10.14 -9.61 -18.34
N TYR A 102 11.14 -10.10 -17.60
CA TYR A 102 11.05 -10.29 -16.16
C TYR A 102 10.72 -8.98 -15.42
N ILE A 103 11.45 -7.90 -15.72
CA ILE A 103 11.22 -6.59 -15.08
C ILE A 103 9.81 -6.07 -15.41
N SER A 104 9.37 -6.22 -16.66
CA SER A 104 8.03 -5.80 -17.10
C SER A 104 6.92 -6.57 -16.38
N ALA A 105 7.09 -7.88 -16.21
CA ALA A 105 6.15 -8.70 -15.44
C ALA A 105 6.10 -8.28 -13.97
N GLU A 106 7.26 -7.99 -13.38
CA GLU A 106 7.34 -7.54 -11.98
C GLU A 106 6.71 -6.16 -11.78
N LEU A 107 6.88 -5.23 -12.74
CA LEU A 107 6.18 -3.94 -12.74
C LEU A 107 4.66 -4.11 -12.77
N LYS A 108 4.13 -5.00 -13.64
CA LYS A 108 2.69 -5.31 -13.67
C LYS A 108 2.19 -5.86 -12.33
N ARG A 109 2.98 -6.73 -11.69
CA ARG A 109 2.66 -7.28 -10.37
C ARG A 109 2.63 -6.19 -9.29
N LEU A 110 3.58 -5.25 -9.33
CA LEU A 110 3.63 -4.11 -8.41
C LEU A 110 2.44 -3.17 -8.61
N ASP A 111 2.06 -2.90 -9.86
CA ASP A 111 0.89 -2.09 -10.20
C ASP A 111 -0.41 -2.71 -9.67
N GLY A 112 -0.61 -4.02 -9.89
CA GLY A 112 -1.77 -4.72 -9.31
C GLY A 112 -1.77 -4.69 -7.77
N THR A 113 -0.60 -4.89 -7.16
CA THR A 113 -0.46 -4.81 -5.69
C THR A 113 -0.80 -3.40 -5.16
N VAL A 114 -0.39 -2.34 -5.86
CA VAL A 114 -0.67 -0.97 -5.41
C VAL A 114 -2.15 -0.64 -5.55
N GLN A 115 -2.80 -1.09 -6.62
CA GLN A 115 -4.23 -0.93 -6.81
C GLN A 115 -5.03 -1.59 -5.68
N ASP A 116 -4.72 -2.85 -5.35
CA ASP A 116 -5.38 -3.57 -4.25
C ASP A 116 -5.19 -2.86 -2.89
N LEU A 117 -4.00 -2.29 -2.65
CA LEU A 117 -3.71 -1.56 -1.43
C LEU A 117 -4.45 -0.22 -1.38
N GLU A 118 -4.57 0.49 -2.49
CA GLU A 118 -5.31 1.75 -2.60
C GLU A 118 -6.81 1.54 -2.39
N GLU A 119 -7.39 0.47 -2.94
CA GLU A 119 -8.79 0.08 -2.72
C GLU A 119 -9.06 -0.22 -1.23
N LYS A 120 -8.17 -1.01 -0.59
CA LYS A 120 -8.23 -1.27 0.86
C LYS A 120 -8.09 0.00 1.68
N GLN A 121 -7.19 0.90 1.28
CA GLN A 121 -6.97 2.19 1.93
C GLN A 121 -8.25 3.03 1.89
N ASN A 122 -8.91 3.11 0.74
CA ASN A 122 -10.14 3.89 0.55
C ASN A 122 -11.28 3.33 1.41
N SER A 123 -11.48 2.01 1.42
CA SER A 123 -12.48 1.35 2.28
C SER A 123 -12.25 1.64 3.79
N LYS A 124 -10.98 1.60 4.24
CA LYS A 124 -10.65 1.95 5.64
C LYS A 124 -10.89 3.42 5.94
N LYS A 125 -10.58 4.34 5.02
CA LYS A 125 -10.88 5.78 5.17
C LYS A 125 -12.37 6.02 5.35
N ASP A 126 -13.22 5.42 4.51
CA ASP A 126 -14.68 5.56 4.64
C ASP A 126 -15.20 5.04 5.99
N THR A 127 -14.65 3.92 6.45
CA THR A 127 -15.03 3.35 7.75
C THR A 127 -14.61 4.25 8.91
N ILE A 128 -13.40 4.82 8.84
CA ILE A 128 -12.89 5.79 9.82
C ILE A 128 -13.78 7.04 9.85
N LEU A 129 -14.16 7.57 8.68
CA LEU A 129 -15.05 8.74 8.59
C LEU A 129 -16.41 8.48 9.26
N LYS A 130 -17.02 7.32 9.00
CA LYS A 130 -18.29 6.92 9.64
C LYS A 130 -18.15 6.78 11.16
N LEU A 131 -17.06 6.17 11.64
CA LEU A 131 -16.79 6.05 13.07
C LEU A 131 -16.58 7.41 13.73
N HIS A 132 -15.84 8.31 13.07
CA HIS A 132 -15.60 9.66 13.57
C HIS A 132 -16.90 10.46 13.70
N GLN A 133 -17.77 10.40 12.67
CA GLN A 133 -19.10 10.99 12.71
C GLN A 133 -19.95 10.44 13.86
N LYS A 134 -19.97 9.11 14.04
CA LYS A 134 -20.71 8.45 15.13
C LYS A 134 -20.24 8.89 16.52
N ILE A 135 -18.92 8.98 16.72
CA ILE A 135 -18.33 9.47 17.98
C ILE A 135 -18.74 10.94 18.21
N GLN A 136 -18.65 11.78 17.19
CA GLN A 136 -19.02 13.20 17.29
C GLN A 136 -20.50 13.39 17.65
N SER A 137 -21.42 12.63 17.03
CA SER A 137 -22.85 12.67 17.36
C SER A 137 -23.13 12.24 18.79
N LEU A 138 -22.44 11.20 19.29
CA LEU A 138 -22.59 10.71 20.66
C LEU A 138 -22.04 11.70 21.71
N GLN A 139 -20.99 12.46 21.37
CA GLN A 139 -20.44 13.49 22.24
C GLN A 139 -21.30 14.76 22.25
N ALA A 140 -21.84 15.18 21.10
CA ALA A 140 -22.74 16.34 21.00
C ALA A 140 -24.07 16.12 21.75
N GLY A 141 -24.55 14.87 21.82
CA GLY A 141 -25.75 14.51 22.60
C GLY A 141 -25.56 14.58 24.13
N LYS A 142 -24.33 14.53 24.64
CA LYS A 142 -24.05 14.64 26.09
C LYS A 142 -24.04 16.08 26.62
N GLY A 143 -23.97 17.09 25.76
CA GLY A 143 -23.94 18.51 26.16
C GLY A 143 -25.30 19.21 26.22
N LYS A 144 -26.41 18.48 25.98
CA LYS A 144 -27.78 19.05 25.90
C LYS A 144 -28.78 18.43 26.88
N ALA A 145 -28.33 17.68 27.88
CA ALA A 145 -29.18 17.07 28.90
C ALA A 145 -28.84 17.60 30.29
#